data_AF-B3MJT2-F1
#
_entry.id   AF-B3MJT2-F1
#
_cell.length_a   1.000
_cell.length_b   1.000
_cell.length_c   1.000
_cell.angle_alpha   90.00
_cell.angle_beta   90.00
_cell.angle_gamma   90.00
#
_symmetry.space_group_name_H-M   'P 1'
#
loop_
_entity.id
_entity.type
_entity.pdbx_description
1 polymer ?
#
loop_
_entity_poly.entity_id
_entity_poly.type
_entity_poly.pdbx_seq_one_letter_code
_entity_poly.pdbx_strand_id
1 'polypeptide(L)'
;MHIASLLFCVLVIWHNYESLANPPESPVQQCLGFCDLMGRGHDSIYQQEWNKTETRIKALQDQITQIETQLSKSKPKLDNFIEIGTRYFYIEEDFRVTWFTAVEWCRDKGGQLAVIQNEEELNAINAKLDPNSSYWLDINDLAYEGQYESWTSGKRAPYLKWWGDEPNNSNENEDCVLLKENVMRDEACYNSCYYICQSDIVDW
;
A
#
# COMPACT_ATOMS: atom_id res chain seq x y z
N MET A 1 -37.12 23.60 62.54
CA MET A 1 -36.93 22.51 61.56
C MET A 1 -36.64 23.14 60.21
N HIS A 2 -35.48 22.90 59.57
CA HIS A 2 -35.26 22.93 58.11
C HIS A 2 -33.80 23.17 57.68
N ILE A 3 -32.92 23.64 58.56
CA ILE A 3 -31.51 23.90 58.18
C ILE A 3 -30.72 22.59 57.98
N ALA A 4 -30.96 21.57 58.82
CA ALA A 4 -30.26 20.28 58.72
C ALA A 4 -30.63 19.48 57.44
N SER A 5 -31.89 19.49 57.00
CA SER A 5 -32.30 18.83 55.74
C SER A 5 -31.76 19.54 54.50
N LEU A 6 -31.66 20.86 54.52
CA LEU A 6 -31.08 21.62 53.41
C LEU A 6 -29.57 21.39 53.29
N LEU A 7 -28.85 21.33 54.42
CA LEU A 7 -27.43 20.95 54.43
C LEU A 7 -27.20 19.52 53.93
N PHE A 8 -28.07 18.58 54.28
CA PHE A 8 -27.98 17.20 53.78
C PHE A 8 -28.21 17.13 52.26
N CYS A 9 -29.23 17.84 51.74
CA CYS A 9 -29.45 17.93 50.30
C CYS A 9 -28.28 18.60 49.56
N VAL A 10 -27.73 19.69 50.09
CA VAL A 10 -26.60 20.39 49.46
C VAL A 10 -25.33 19.54 49.48
N LEU A 11 -25.06 18.80 50.56
CA LEU A 11 -23.92 17.87 50.63
C LEU A 11 -24.07 16.70 49.67
N VAL A 12 -25.29 16.13 49.54
CA VAL A 12 -25.57 15.07 48.56
C VAL A 12 -25.45 15.59 47.13
N ILE A 13 -25.91 16.81 46.86
CA ILE A 13 -25.78 17.44 45.53
C ILE A 13 -24.32 17.80 45.22
N TRP A 14 -23.54 18.25 46.22
CA TRP A 14 -22.12 18.57 46.06
C TRP A 14 -21.25 17.33 45.83
N HIS A 15 -21.47 16.24 46.60
CA HIS A 15 -20.80 14.96 46.36
C HIS A 15 -21.15 14.37 44.99
N ASN A 16 -22.40 14.53 44.54
CA ASN A 16 -22.80 14.13 43.19
C ASN A 16 -22.16 15.01 42.10
N TYR A 17 -21.94 16.30 42.35
CA TYR A 17 -21.28 17.20 41.40
C TYR A 17 -19.79 16.88 41.24
N GLU A 18 -19.06 16.59 42.31
CA GLU A 18 -17.64 16.19 42.23
C GLU A 18 -17.45 14.83 41.53
N SER A 19 -18.39 13.89 41.70
CA SER A 19 -18.41 12.60 40.98
C SER A 19 -18.68 12.75 39.47
N LEU A 20 -19.50 13.73 39.08
CA LEU A 20 -19.82 14.04 37.68
C LEU A 20 -18.80 14.99 37.02
N ALA A 21 -18.04 15.76 37.80
CA ALA A 21 -17.07 16.74 37.32
C ALA A 21 -15.76 16.11 36.80
N ASN A 22 -15.47 14.87 37.19
CA ASN A 22 -14.39 14.07 36.62
C ASN A 22 -15.00 13.03 35.68
N PRO A 23 -15.08 13.29 34.36
CA PRO A 23 -15.55 12.28 33.43
C PRO A 23 -14.64 11.06 33.54
N PRO A 24 -15.18 9.84 33.73
CA PRO A 24 -14.34 8.68 33.90
C PRO A 24 -13.49 8.45 32.64
N GLU A 25 -12.26 8.00 32.85
CA GLU A 25 -11.25 7.78 31.79
C GLU A 25 -11.71 6.78 30.71
N SER A 26 -12.79 6.02 30.99
CA SER A 26 -13.44 5.14 30.03
C SER A 26 -14.97 5.07 30.20
N PRO A 27 -15.73 4.71 29.13
CA PRO A 27 -17.16 4.40 29.20
C PRO A 27 -17.52 3.32 30.23
N VAL A 28 -16.55 2.49 30.61
CA VAL A 28 -16.72 1.38 31.55
C VAL A 28 -16.90 1.89 32.96
N GLN A 29 -16.06 2.83 33.41
CA GLN A 29 -16.20 3.44 34.73
C GLN A 29 -17.50 4.25 34.86
N GLN A 30 -18.05 4.77 33.75
CA GLN A 30 -19.38 5.37 33.73
C GLN A 30 -20.48 4.32 33.99
N CYS A 31 -20.36 3.12 33.40
CA CYS A 31 -21.27 2.00 33.69
C CYS A 31 -21.12 1.48 35.13
N LEU A 32 -19.89 1.38 35.66
CA LEU A 32 -19.63 0.99 37.06
C LEU A 32 -20.34 1.92 38.04
N GLY A 33 -20.19 3.24 37.86
CA GLY A 33 -20.85 4.23 38.71
C GLY A 33 -22.38 4.14 38.65
N PHE A 34 -22.96 3.81 37.49
CA PHE A 34 -24.40 3.61 37.35
C PHE A 34 -24.90 2.31 38.01
N CYS A 35 -24.11 1.24 37.96
CA CYS A 35 -24.43 -0.03 38.65
C CYS A 35 -24.40 0.12 40.18
N ASP A 36 -23.42 0.84 40.71
CA ASP A 36 -23.33 1.16 42.15
C ASP A 36 -24.51 2.03 42.62
N LEU A 37 -24.94 3.00 41.80
CA LEU A 37 -26.14 3.82 42.03
C LEU A 37 -27.45 3.01 42.05
N MET A 38 -27.52 1.92 41.28
CA MET A 38 -28.71 1.08 41.15
C MET A 38 -28.80 -0.03 42.20
N GLY A 39 -27.82 -0.16 43.11
CA GLY A 39 -27.85 -1.09 44.24
C GLY A 39 -27.86 -2.57 43.86
N ARG A 40 -27.60 -2.91 42.58
CA ARG A 40 -27.37 -4.29 42.15
C ARG A 40 -25.90 -4.56 42.37
N GLY A 41 -25.58 -5.32 43.41
CA GLY A 41 -24.20 -5.69 43.72
C GLY A 41 -23.48 -6.18 42.46
N HIS A 42 -22.31 -5.61 42.21
CA HIS A 42 -21.40 -6.06 41.17
C HIS A 42 -21.12 -7.55 41.34
N ASP A 43 -21.70 -8.40 40.48
CA ASP A 43 -21.38 -9.82 40.50
C ASP A 43 -19.90 -9.95 40.14
N SER A 44 -19.12 -10.43 41.11
CA SER A 44 -17.67 -10.58 41.02
C SER A 44 -17.23 -11.38 39.78
N ILE A 45 -18.12 -12.21 39.22
CA ILE A 45 -17.89 -12.97 37.99
C ILE A 45 -17.76 -12.04 36.78
N TYR A 46 -18.69 -11.07 36.60
CA TYR A 46 -18.60 -10.13 35.46
C TYR A 46 -17.37 -9.23 35.55
N GLN A 47 -16.98 -8.83 36.77
CA GLN A 47 -15.74 -8.05 36.96
C GLN A 47 -14.50 -8.86 36.57
N GLN A 48 -14.45 -10.15 36.93
CA GLN A 48 -13.34 -11.03 36.55
C GLN A 48 -13.30 -11.28 35.04
N GLU A 49 -14.45 -11.53 34.41
CA GLU A 49 -14.54 -11.71 32.96
C GLU A 49 -14.15 -10.45 32.20
N TRP A 50 -14.56 -9.27 32.70
CA TRP A 50 -14.18 -7.97 32.17
C TRP A 50 -12.68 -7.75 32.23
N ASN A 51 -12.08 -7.87 33.42
CA ASN A 51 -10.64 -7.70 33.61
C ASN A 51 -9.84 -8.69 32.71
N LYS A 52 -10.35 -9.92 32.54
CA LYS A 52 -9.76 -10.92 31.64
C LYS A 52 -9.86 -10.50 30.18
N THR A 53 -10.97 -9.88 29.78
CA THR A 53 -11.20 -9.38 28.42
C THR A 53 -10.33 -8.16 28.13
N GLU A 54 -10.22 -7.21 29.06
CA GLU A 54 -9.30 -6.07 28.95
C GLU A 54 -7.84 -6.53 28.82
N THR A 55 -7.43 -7.52 29.61
CA THR A 55 -6.08 -8.10 29.53
C THR A 55 -5.82 -8.69 28.13
N ARG A 56 -6.82 -9.37 27.57
CA ARG A 56 -6.74 -9.94 26.22
C ARG A 56 -6.70 -8.85 25.14
N ILE A 57 -7.52 -7.82 25.25
CA ILE A 57 -7.54 -6.68 24.31
C ILE A 57 -6.18 -5.98 24.33
N LYS A 58 -5.65 -5.70 25.52
CA LYS A 58 -4.32 -5.08 25.67
C LYS A 58 -3.23 -5.94 25.03
N ALA A 59 -3.23 -7.25 25.30
CA ALA A 59 -2.26 -8.16 24.69
C ALA A 59 -2.37 -8.20 23.15
N LEU A 60 -3.59 -8.14 22.59
CA LEU A 60 -3.79 -8.05 21.14
C LEU A 60 -3.32 -6.71 20.57
N GLN A 61 -3.56 -5.60 21.26
CA GLN A 61 -3.09 -4.28 20.85
C GLN A 61 -1.55 -4.21 20.87
N ASP A 62 -0.92 -4.80 21.88
CA ASP A 62 0.55 -4.90 21.97
C ASP A 62 1.10 -5.74 20.80
N GLN A 63 0.42 -6.85 20.46
CA GLN A 63 0.77 -7.66 19.29
C GLN A 63 0.63 -6.89 17.97
N ILE A 64 -0.46 -6.13 17.77
CA ILE A 64 -0.66 -5.29 16.58
C ILE A 64 0.48 -4.27 16.46
N THR A 65 0.76 -3.53 17.55
CA THR A 65 1.84 -2.54 17.57
C THR A 65 3.20 -3.18 17.24
N GLN A 66 3.44 -4.40 17.73
CA GLN A 66 4.65 -5.15 17.43
C GLN A 66 4.73 -5.55 15.96
N ILE A 67 3.61 -6.01 15.37
CA ILE A 67 3.51 -6.35 13.94
C ILE A 67 3.76 -5.11 13.08
N GLU A 68 3.13 -3.97 13.39
CA GLU A 68 3.36 -2.69 12.70
C GLU A 68 4.85 -2.26 12.77
N THR A 69 5.47 -2.44 13.94
CA THR A 69 6.90 -2.17 14.13
C THR A 69 7.79 -3.11 13.31
N GLN A 70 7.38 -4.37 13.14
CA GLN A 70 8.12 -5.30 12.29
C GLN A 70 7.92 -4.99 10.80
N LEU A 71 6.69 -4.67 10.38
CA LEU A 71 6.36 -4.27 9.02
C LEU A 71 7.15 -3.04 8.57
N SER A 72 7.23 -2.01 9.42
CA SER A 72 8.02 -0.80 9.13
C SER A 72 9.52 -1.07 8.96
N LYS A 73 10.07 -2.10 9.62
CA LYS A 73 11.47 -2.51 9.46
C LYS A 73 11.70 -3.41 8.25
N SER A 74 10.68 -4.15 7.82
CA SER A 74 10.72 -4.99 6.62
C SER A 74 10.33 -4.26 5.34
N LYS A 75 9.80 -3.03 5.44
CA LYS A 75 9.42 -2.23 4.29
C LYS A 75 10.64 -2.08 3.37
N PRO A 76 10.58 -2.63 2.14
CA PRO A 76 11.69 -2.52 1.22
C PRO A 76 11.93 -1.05 0.94
N LYS A 77 13.21 -0.68 0.93
CA LYS A 77 13.63 0.69 0.72
C LYS A 77 13.36 1.03 -0.74
N LEU A 78 12.18 1.59 -1.02
CA LEU A 78 11.76 2.08 -2.33
C LEU A 78 12.51 3.37 -2.73
N ASP A 79 13.80 3.44 -2.41
CA ASP A 79 14.62 4.59 -2.77
C ASP A 79 14.52 4.76 -4.30
N ASN A 80 14.00 5.91 -4.74
CA ASN A 80 13.79 6.33 -6.13
C ASN A 80 12.55 5.77 -6.87
N PHE A 81 11.72 4.93 -6.24
CA PHE A 81 10.41 4.61 -6.82
C PHE A 81 9.39 5.70 -6.47
N ILE A 82 8.60 6.11 -7.45
CA ILE A 82 7.50 7.06 -7.32
C ILE A 82 6.16 6.33 -7.44
N GLU A 83 5.18 6.77 -6.65
CA GLU A 83 3.81 6.27 -6.73
C GLU A 83 3.12 6.86 -7.96
N ILE A 84 2.59 6.00 -8.83
CA ILE A 84 1.78 6.37 -9.99
C ILE A 84 0.51 5.51 -9.94
N GLY A 85 -0.63 6.14 -9.68
CA GLY A 85 -1.89 5.43 -9.46
C GLY A 85 -1.85 4.64 -8.15
N THR A 86 -1.87 3.31 -8.23
CA THR A 86 -1.85 2.39 -7.06
C THR A 86 -0.57 1.56 -6.98
N ARG A 87 0.42 1.87 -7.81
CA ARG A 87 1.65 1.09 -7.98
C ARG A 87 2.86 2.01 -7.97
N TYR A 88 4.03 1.41 -7.84
CA TYR A 88 5.30 2.14 -7.73
C TYR A 88 6.18 1.88 -8.94
N PHE A 89 6.77 2.95 -9.47
CA PHE A 89 7.62 2.91 -10.65
C PHE A 89 8.93 3.66 -10.45
N TYR A 90 9.99 3.15 -11.05
CA TYR A 90 11.25 3.87 -11.23
C TYR A 90 11.45 4.13 -12.71
N ILE A 91 11.73 5.37 -13.08
CA ILE A 91 11.97 5.78 -14.47
C ILE A 91 13.45 6.16 -14.56
N GLU A 92 14.21 5.45 -15.40
CA GLU A 92 15.60 5.82 -15.70
C GLU A 92 15.63 6.97 -16.70
N GLU A 93 16.42 8.00 -16.43
CA GLU A 93 16.53 9.20 -17.27
C GLU A 93 17.98 9.57 -17.64
N ASP A 94 18.98 8.98 -16.97
CA ASP A 94 20.38 9.40 -17.13
C ASP A 94 21.15 8.62 -18.20
N PHE A 95 20.87 7.32 -18.32
CA PHE A 95 21.58 6.46 -19.27
C PHE A 95 20.68 5.41 -19.94
N ARG A 96 21.14 4.90 -21.07
CA ARG A 96 20.45 3.91 -21.88
C ARG A 96 21.17 2.57 -21.85
N VAL A 97 20.42 1.49 -21.88
CA VAL A 97 20.95 0.12 -21.86
C VAL A 97 20.13 -0.82 -22.73
N THR A 98 20.68 -2.01 -22.98
CA THR A 98 19.96 -3.10 -23.63
C THR A 98 18.78 -3.57 -22.79
N TRP A 99 17.80 -4.20 -23.43
CA TRP A 99 16.64 -4.74 -22.73
C TRP A 99 17.04 -5.76 -21.65
N PHE A 100 18.00 -6.65 -21.94
CA PHE A 100 18.51 -7.63 -20.97
C PHE A 100 19.16 -6.98 -19.76
N THR A 101 19.96 -5.94 -19.96
CA THR A 101 20.56 -5.18 -18.85
C THR A 101 19.50 -4.47 -18.02
N ALA A 102 18.45 -3.94 -18.66
CA ALA A 102 17.36 -3.28 -17.97
C ALA A 102 16.56 -4.27 -17.07
N VAL A 103 16.34 -5.51 -17.54
CA VAL A 103 15.75 -6.60 -16.72
C VAL A 103 16.56 -6.83 -15.45
N GLU A 104 17.89 -6.95 -15.58
CA GLU A 104 18.78 -7.18 -14.44
C GLU A 104 18.76 -5.99 -13.46
N TRP A 105 18.83 -4.77 -13.97
CA TRP A 105 18.91 -3.58 -13.13
C TRP A 105 17.60 -3.28 -12.39
N CYS A 106 16.45 -3.56 -12.99
CA CYS A 106 15.19 -3.48 -12.25
C CYS A 106 15.12 -4.54 -11.13
N ARG A 107 15.65 -5.74 -11.36
CA ARG A 107 15.73 -6.79 -10.34
C ARG A 107 16.65 -6.40 -9.19
N ASP A 108 17.81 -5.80 -9.48
CA ASP A 108 18.76 -5.33 -8.46
C ASP A 108 18.16 -4.21 -7.59
N LYS A 109 17.22 -3.43 -8.14
CA LYS A 109 16.45 -2.42 -7.40
C LYS A 109 15.28 -3.01 -6.59
N GLY A 110 15.12 -4.34 -6.57
CA GLY A 110 14.03 -5.01 -5.86
C GLY A 110 12.69 -4.96 -6.57
N GLY A 111 12.67 -4.67 -7.88
CA GLY A 111 11.50 -4.66 -8.72
C GLY A 111 11.67 -5.56 -9.95
N GLN A 112 10.96 -5.23 -11.02
CA GLN A 112 11.09 -5.83 -12.35
C GLN A 112 10.86 -4.74 -13.41
N LEU A 113 11.18 -4.99 -14.68
CA LEU A 113 10.72 -4.08 -15.73
C LEU A 113 9.19 -3.94 -15.69
N ALA A 114 8.67 -2.80 -16.13
CA ALA A 114 7.25 -2.51 -16.03
C ALA A 114 6.42 -3.31 -17.03
N VAL A 115 5.32 -3.88 -16.55
CA VAL A 115 4.22 -4.44 -17.34
C VAL A 115 3.02 -3.52 -17.15
N ILE A 116 2.63 -2.86 -18.24
CA ILE A 116 1.47 -1.96 -18.25
C ILE A 116 0.18 -2.79 -18.11
N GLN A 117 -0.65 -2.46 -17.13
CA GLN A 117 -1.87 -3.23 -16.83
C GLN A 117 -3.10 -2.79 -17.62
N ASN A 118 -3.19 -1.51 -17.96
CA ASN A 118 -4.33 -0.91 -18.65
C ASN A 118 -4.01 0.49 -19.19
N GLU A 119 -4.96 1.09 -19.89
CA GLU A 119 -4.81 2.42 -20.50
C GLU A 119 -4.65 3.55 -19.47
N GLU A 120 -5.30 3.46 -18.31
CA GLU A 120 -5.18 4.47 -17.25
C GLU A 120 -3.75 4.53 -16.70
N GLU A 121 -3.18 3.37 -16.38
CA GLU A 121 -1.79 3.24 -15.95
C GLU A 121 -0.81 3.72 -17.02
N LEU A 122 -1.05 3.34 -18.29
CA LEU A 122 -0.22 3.81 -19.40
C LEU A 122 -0.19 5.34 -19.48
N ASN A 123 -1.37 5.98 -19.44
CA ASN A 123 -1.49 7.43 -19.53
C ASN A 123 -0.82 8.13 -18.33
N ALA A 124 -0.97 7.56 -17.12
CA ALA A 124 -0.39 8.10 -15.90
C ALA A 124 1.15 8.02 -15.92
N ILE A 125 1.72 6.89 -16.39
CA ILE A 125 3.18 6.74 -16.58
C ILE A 125 3.66 7.68 -17.68
N ASN A 126 3.00 7.69 -18.84
CA ASN A 126 3.42 8.50 -19.98
C ASN A 126 3.47 10.01 -19.66
N ALA A 127 2.62 10.50 -18.75
CA ALA A 127 2.65 11.88 -18.29
C ALA A 127 3.94 12.26 -17.51
N LYS A 128 4.77 11.27 -17.15
CA LYS A 128 6.06 11.44 -16.46
C LYS A 128 7.27 11.21 -17.36
N LEU A 129 7.07 10.73 -18.59
CA LEU A 129 8.16 10.39 -19.51
C LEU A 129 8.57 11.58 -20.37
N ASP A 130 9.84 11.60 -20.81
CA ASP A 130 10.28 12.48 -21.89
C ASP A 130 9.68 11.98 -23.22
N PRO A 131 8.87 12.80 -23.93
CA PRO A 131 8.21 12.38 -25.17
C PRO A 131 9.20 12.02 -26.30
N ASN A 132 10.45 12.50 -26.23
CA ASN A 132 11.46 12.20 -27.25
C ASN A 132 12.25 10.92 -26.96
N SER A 133 12.01 10.31 -25.81
CA SER A 133 12.74 9.16 -25.31
C SER A 133 11.95 7.86 -25.48
N SER A 134 12.65 6.74 -25.35
CA SER A 134 12.08 5.39 -25.48
C SER A 134 12.46 4.57 -24.27
N TYR A 135 11.52 3.77 -23.79
CA TYR A 135 11.61 3.10 -22.51
C TYR A 135 11.28 1.63 -22.63
N TRP A 136 12.20 0.75 -22.21
CA TRP A 136 11.95 -0.69 -22.17
C TRP A 136 10.84 -1.07 -21.19
N LEU A 137 10.05 -2.05 -21.59
CA LEU A 137 9.01 -2.72 -20.78
C LEU A 137 9.38 -4.19 -20.57
N ASP A 138 8.79 -4.83 -19.57
CA ASP A 138 8.94 -6.28 -19.32
C ASP A 138 8.04 -7.06 -20.28
N ILE A 139 8.15 -6.81 -21.58
CA ILE A 139 7.34 -7.45 -22.61
C ILE A 139 8.27 -7.83 -23.77
N ASN A 140 8.15 -9.07 -24.21
CA ASN A 140 8.96 -9.68 -25.25
C ASN A 140 8.20 -10.85 -25.90
N ASP A 141 8.63 -11.30 -27.06
CA ASP A 141 8.15 -12.51 -27.73
C ASP A 141 9.29 -13.47 -28.10
N LEU A 142 10.43 -13.36 -27.41
CA LEU A 142 11.63 -14.20 -27.54
C LEU A 142 11.36 -15.71 -27.52
N ALA A 143 10.31 -16.14 -26.81
CA ALA A 143 9.95 -17.55 -26.71
C ALA A 143 9.15 -18.04 -27.93
N TYR A 144 8.24 -17.20 -28.42
CA TYR A 144 7.33 -17.52 -29.52
C TYR A 144 6.96 -16.22 -30.25
N GLU A 145 7.52 -16.04 -31.44
CA GLU A 145 7.22 -14.93 -32.35
C GLU A 145 5.73 -14.58 -32.41
N GLY A 146 5.41 -13.30 -32.20
CA GLY A 146 4.05 -12.77 -32.19
C GLY A 146 3.27 -13.05 -30.90
N GLN A 147 3.86 -13.67 -29.88
CA GLN A 147 3.27 -13.88 -28.56
C GLN A 147 4.00 -13.07 -27.48
N TYR A 148 3.53 -11.86 -27.27
CA TYR A 148 4.10 -10.93 -26.30
C TYR A 148 3.73 -11.29 -24.85
N GLU A 149 4.76 -11.64 -24.09
CA GLU A 149 4.70 -12.11 -22.72
C GLU A 149 5.65 -11.32 -21.83
N SER A 150 5.32 -11.30 -20.54
CA SER A 150 6.21 -10.76 -19.52
C SER A 150 7.33 -11.74 -19.23
N TRP A 151 8.57 -11.27 -19.33
CA TRP A 151 9.75 -12.08 -19.02
C TRP A 151 9.75 -12.53 -17.58
N THR A 152 9.35 -11.63 -16.67
CA THR A 152 9.40 -11.92 -15.24
C THR A 152 8.29 -12.88 -14.81
N SER A 153 7.08 -12.75 -15.36
CA SER A 153 5.92 -13.57 -14.95
C SER A 153 5.62 -14.76 -15.86
N GLY A 154 6.13 -14.78 -17.09
CA GLY A 154 5.79 -15.76 -18.12
C GLY A 154 4.32 -15.69 -18.58
N LYS A 155 3.62 -14.59 -18.29
CA LYS A 155 2.21 -14.40 -18.67
C LYS A 155 2.12 -13.43 -19.84
N ARG A 156 1.11 -13.60 -20.69
CA ARG A 156 0.79 -12.63 -21.75
C ARG A 156 0.62 -11.22 -21.20
N ALA A 157 1.11 -10.24 -21.97
CA ALA A 157 0.93 -8.83 -21.64
C ALA A 157 -0.58 -8.52 -21.50
N PRO A 158 -1.03 -7.99 -20.35
CA PRO A 158 -2.45 -7.74 -20.11
C PRO A 158 -2.98 -6.55 -20.92
N TYR A 159 -2.09 -5.65 -21.34
CA TYR A 159 -2.43 -4.49 -22.15
C TYR A 159 -1.30 -4.15 -23.11
N LEU A 160 -1.65 -3.91 -24.38
CA LEU A 160 -0.75 -3.51 -25.46
C LEU A 160 -1.43 -2.41 -26.27
N LYS A 161 -0.69 -1.33 -26.56
CA LYS A 161 -1.16 -0.22 -27.39
C LYS A 161 -0.14 0.08 -28.47
N TRP A 162 -0.17 -0.73 -29.53
CA TRP A 162 0.79 -0.64 -30.63
C TRP A 162 0.70 0.66 -31.41
N TRP A 163 1.84 1.11 -31.93
CA TRP A 163 1.92 2.26 -32.83
C TRP A 163 1.61 1.85 -34.27
N GLY A 164 0.48 2.27 -34.84
CA GLY A 164 0.22 2.07 -36.26
C GLY A 164 0.27 0.60 -36.70
N ASP A 165 1.27 0.26 -37.53
CA ASP A 165 1.48 -1.07 -38.12
C ASP A 165 2.36 -1.99 -37.25
N GLU A 166 2.71 -1.58 -36.02
CA GLU A 166 3.41 -2.44 -35.06
C GLU A 166 2.51 -3.54 -34.47
N PRO A 167 3.10 -4.65 -34.01
CA PRO A 167 4.52 -5.00 -34.14
C PRO A 167 4.84 -5.48 -35.57
N ASN A 168 5.97 -5.05 -36.12
CA ASN A 168 6.33 -5.32 -37.52
C ASN A 168 7.46 -6.35 -37.69
N ASN A 169 8.13 -6.72 -36.61
CA ASN A 169 9.31 -7.57 -36.54
C ASN A 169 10.36 -7.21 -37.60
N SER A 170 10.86 -5.97 -37.56
CA SER A 170 11.74 -5.43 -38.58
C SER A 170 13.02 -6.26 -38.71
N ASN A 171 13.30 -6.72 -39.93
CA ASN A 171 14.41 -7.62 -40.23
C ASN A 171 14.38 -8.96 -39.45
N GLU A 172 13.22 -9.39 -38.97
CA GLU A 172 13.04 -10.65 -38.21
C GLU A 172 13.91 -10.68 -36.94
N ASN A 173 14.06 -9.55 -36.26
CA ASN A 173 14.96 -9.39 -35.10
C ASN A 173 14.48 -8.33 -34.08
N GLU A 174 13.17 -8.13 -33.95
CA GLU A 174 12.58 -7.20 -32.97
C GLU A 174 11.73 -7.96 -31.94
N ASP A 175 12.39 -8.53 -30.92
CA ASP A 175 11.70 -9.39 -29.95
C ASP A 175 11.34 -8.69 -28.62
N CYS A 176 11.66 -7.41 -28.46
CA CYS A 176 11.53 -6.68 -27.20
C CYS A 176 10.70 -5.41 -27.35
N VAL A 177 9.86 -5.09 -26.36
CA VAL A 177 8.91 -3.97 -26.48
C VAL A 177 9.39 -2.74 -25.74
N LEU A 178 9.34 -1.60 -26.43
CA LEU A 178 9.53 -0.27 -25.84
C LEU A 178 8.25 0.56 -25.87
N LEU A 179 8.20 1.55 -24.98
CA LEU A 179 7.19 2.60 -24.92
C LEU A 179 7.79 3.92 -25.40
N LYS A 180 7.09 4.60 -26.32
CA LYS A 180 7.40 5.96 -26.79
C LYS A 180 6.11 6.69 -27.13
N GLU A 181 5.97 7.95 -26.71
CA GLU A 181 4.80 8.79 -27.07
C GLU A 181 3.44 8.10 -26.81
N ASN A 182 3.28 7.42 -25.67
CA ASN A 182 2.05 6.72 -25.27
C ASN A 182 1.68 5.51 -26.15
N VAL A 183 2.61 4.98 -26.94
CA VAL A 183 2.40 3.82 -27.80
C VAL A 183 3.61 2.87 -27.75
N MET A 184 3.36 1.60 -28.03
CA MET A 184 4.33 0.52 -27.95
C MET A 184 4.84 0.13 -29.33
N ARG A 185 6.08 -0.33 -29.38
CA ARG A 185 6.74 -0.88 -30.57
C ARG A 185 7.60 -2.05 -30.16
N ASP A 186 7.66 -3.09 -30.98
CA ASP A 186 8.74 -4.04 -30.93
C ASP A 186 10.03 -3.38 -31.45
N GLU A 187 11.16 -3.83 -30.93
CA GLU A 187 12.48 -3.29 -31.23
C GLU A 187 13.54 -4.36 -30.92
N ALA A 188 14.70 -4.26 -31.57
CA ALA A 188 15.80 -5.17 -31.32
C ALA A 188 16.29 -5.04 -29.87
N CYS A 189 16.26 -6.15 -29.13
CA CYS A 189 16.59 -6.20 -27.70
C CYS A 189 17.98 -5.64 -27.33
N TYR A 190 18.91 -5.64 -28.28
CA TYR A 190 20.28 -5.14 -28.11
C TYR A 190 20.43 -3.64 -28.32
N ASN A 191 19.38 -2.95 -28.78
CA ASN A 191 19.38 -1.49 -28.85
C ASN A 191 19.36 -0.88 -27.44
N SER A 192 19.82 0.36 -27.33
CA SER A 192 19.94 1.03 -26.04
C SER A 192 18.83 2.04 -25.84
N CYS A 193 17.96 1.80 -24.85
CA CYS A 193 16.87 2.68 -24.45
C CYS A 193 16.94 2.97 -22.95
N TYR A 194 16.19 3.98 -22.50
CA TYR A 194 15.85 4.11 -21.09
C TYR A 194 14.94 2.94 -20.68
N TYR A 195 14.58 2.85 -19.41
CA TYR A 195 13.74 1.76 -18.94
C TYR A 195 12.88 2.18 -17.75
N ILE A 196 11.77 1.48 -17.58
CA ILE A 196 10.84 1.70 -16.47
C ILE A 196 10.80 0.42 -15.66
N CYS A 197 11.12 0.53 -14.38
CA CYS A 197 10.89 -0.55 -13.42
C CYS A 197 9.55 -0.36 -12.73
N GLN A 198 8.89 -1.45 -12.39
CA GLN A 198 7.78 -1.49 -11.44
C GLN A 198 8.21 -2.19 -10.16
N SER A 199 7.54 -1.85 -9.06
CA SER A 199 7.56 -2.62 -7.83
C SER A 199 6.13 -2.94 -7.41
N ASP A 200 5.83 -4.23 -7.28
CA ASP A 200 4.54 -4.74 -6.82
C ASP A 200 4.52 -4.92 -5.28
N ILE A 201 5.49 -4.33 -4.58
CA ILE A 201 5.47 -4.28 -3.12
C ILE A 201 4.34 -3.32 -2.74
N VAL A 202 3.20 -3.92 -2.41
CA VAL A 202 2.07 -3.23 -1.80
C VAL A 202 2.49 -2.83 -0.39
N ASP A 203 2.38 -1.54 -0.07
CA ASP A 203 2.42 -1.08 1.31
C ASP A 203 1.25 -1.73 2.07
N TRP A 204 1.54 -2.76 2.87
CA TRP A 204 0.58 -3.38 3.80
C TRP A 204 0.53 -2.62 5.13
#